data_AF-A0A932YCD8-F1
#
_entry.id   AF-A0A932YCD8-F1
#
_cell.length_a   1.000
_cell.length_b   1.000
_cell.length_c   1.000
_cell.angle_alpha   90.00
_cell.angle_beta   90.00
_cell.angle_gamma   90.00
#
_symmetry.space_group_name_H-M   'P 1'
#
loop_
_entity.id
_entity.type
_entity.pdbx_description
1 polymer ?
#
loop_
_entity_poly.entity_id
_entity_poly.type
_entity_poly.pdbx_seq_one_letter_code
_entity_poly.pdbx_strand_id
1 'polypeptide(L)'
;MGLAAILFLAPCALLAGDTAGHSKKSPNSEKQAVLQDNVKLRELHAAYKKAAPGAVRGVAATASQTKKQEKAQSQKLQELKDLVQARREKLEHLIQEHPQAALEAALSSNEKTEFPVQVQSELETHVDKTGSLEVFIADDFEHNQSEAHFSVVADQKRFDLHFAGQEPNAISGARVRVKGVELGGHIAVPK
;
A
#
# COMPACT_ATOMS: atom_id res chain seq x y z
N MET A 1 -43.45 -57.41 -35.37
CA MET A 1 -43.15 -56.39 -34.35
C MET A 1 -41.65 -56.42 -34.10
N GLY A 2 -40.93 -55.45 -34.68
CA GLY A 2 -39.49 -55.48 -34.89
C GLY A 2 -38.70 -54.62 -33.90
N LEU A 3 -37.42 -54.97 -33.78
CA LEU A 3 -36.41 -54.48 -32.84
C LEU A 3 -36.06 -52.98 -32.91
N ALA A 4 -35.71 -52.46 -31.72
CA ALA A 4 -34.57 -51.61 -31.33
C ALA A 4 -34.08 -50.45 -32.24
N ALA A 5 -34.01 -49.26 -31.64
CA ALA A 5 -32.86 -48.35 -31.78
C ALA A 5 -32.79 -47.40 -30.57
N ILE A 6 -31.82 -47.66 -29.69
CA ILE A 6 -31.36 -46.75 -28.65
C ILE A 6 -30.39 -45.78 -29.32
N LEU A 7 -30.70 -44.48 -29.31
CA LEU A 7 -29.76 -43.43 -29.68
C LEU A 7 -29.41 -42.64 -28.42
N PHE A 8 -28.22 -42.93 -27.91
CA PHE A 8 -27.48 -42.13 -26.94
C PHE A 8 -27.23 -40.74 -27.56
N LEU A 9 -27.81 -39.69 -26.97
CA LEU A 9 -27.33 -38.33 -27.17
C LEU A 9 -26.36 -38.00 -26.03
N ALA A 10 -25.09 -37.80 -26.38
CA ALA A 10 -24.04 -37.43 -25.46
C ALA A 10 -24.29 -36.03 -24.84
N PRO A 11 -23.93 -35.81 -23.57
CA PRO A 11 -23.87 -34.47 -23.02
C PRO A 11 -22.66 -33.74 -23.61
N CYS A 12 -22.93 -32.63 -24.31
CA CYS A 12 -21.90 -31.74 -24.81
C CYS A 12 -21.28 -31.00 -23.63
N ALA A 13 -20.14 -31.51 -23.15
CA ALA A 13 -19.23 -30.78 -22.30
C ALA A 13 -18.44 -29.81 -23.18
N LEU A 14 -18.75 -28.51 -23.09
CA LEU A 14 -17.89 -27.46 -23.65
C LEU A 14 -17.56 -26.44 -22.56
N LEU A 15 -16.48 -26.77 -21.85
CA LEU A 15 -15.42 -25.91 -21.33
C LEU A 15 -15.82 -24.47 -20.96
N ALA A 16 -16.02 -24.28 -19.66
CA ALA A 16 -15.82 -23.01 -18.99
C ALA A 16 -14.35 -22.57 -19.14
N GLY A 17 -14.13 -21.49 -19.86
CA GLY A 17 -12.89 -20.72 -19.81
C GLY A 17 -12.92 -19.80 -18.60
N ASP A 18 -12.39 -20.29 -17.49
CA ASP A 18 -11.97 -19.49 -16.35
C ASP A 18 -10.53 -19.03 -16.62
N THR A 19 -10.27 -17.71 -16.57
CA THR A 19 -8.97 -17.08 -16.26
C THR A 19 -9.01 -15.57 -16.55
N ALA A 20 -9.70 -14.82 -15.69
CA ALA A 20 -9.35 -13.42 -15.36
C ALA A 20 -10.19 -12.95 -14.16
N GLY A 21 -10.26 -13.76 -13.11
CA GLY A 21 -10.82 -13.35 -11.83
C GLY A 21 -9.87 -12.42 -11.10
N HIS A 22 -9.69 -11.18 -11.57
CA HIS A 22 -9.38 -10.07 -10.66
C HIS A 22 -10.62 -9.87 -9.80
N SER A 23 -10.77 -10.72 -8.77
CA SER A 23 -11.71 -10.49 -7.69
C SER A 23 -11.28 -9.19 -7.05
N LYS A 24 -11.86 -8.07 -7.50
CA LYS A 24 -11.69 -6.74 -6.92
C LYS A 24 -12.09 -6.88 -5.45
N LYS A 25 -11.10 -7.08 -4.58
CA LYS A 25 -11.36 -7.20 -3.15
C LYS A 25 -12.06 -5.91 -2.72
N SER A 26 -13.06 -6.06 -1.86
CA SER A 26 -13.81 -4.90 -1.38
C SER A 26 -12.83 -3.89 -0.74
N PRO A 27 -12.97 -2.58 -0.99
CA PRO A 27 -12.14 -1.56 -0.34
C PRO A 27 -12.07 -1.72 1.18
N ASN A 28 -13.16 -2.18 1.78
CA ASN A 28 -13.24 -2.38 3.22
C ASN A 28 -12.36 -3.56 3.69
N SER A 29 -12.26 -4.66 2.94
CA SER A 29 -11.42 -5.80 3.33
C SER A 29 -9.93 -5.49 3.16
N GLU A 30 -9.56 -4.74 2.11
CA GLU A 30 -8.19 -4.29 1.89
C GLU A 30 -7.75 -3.28 2.94
N LYS A 31 -8.60 -2.29 3.23
CA LYS A 31 -8.40 -1.36 4.36
C LYS A 31 -8.19 -2.09 5.67
N GLN A 32 -9.05 -3.08 5.98
CA GLN A 32 -8.92 -3.88 7.20
C GLN A 32 -7.59 -4.63 7.27
N ALA A 33 -7.10 -5.16 6.14
CA ALA A 33 -5.80 -5.81 6.10
C ALA A 33 -4.66 -4.83 6.45
N VAL A 34 -4.68 -3.61 5.90
CA VAL A 34 -3.68 -2.58 6.23
C VAL A 34 -3.79 -2.16 7.70
N LEU A 35 -5.00 -1.99 8.24
CA LEU A 35 -5.20 -1.66 9.65
C LEU A 35 -4.70 -2.77 10.59
N GLN A 36 -4.88 -4.04 10.22
CA GLN A 36 -4.31 -5.16 10.97
C GLN A 36 -2.77 -5.12 10.94
N ASP A 37 -2.17 -4.76 9.80
CA ASP A 37 -0.73 -4.58 9.70
C ASP A 37 -0.25 -3.39 10.55
N ASN A 38 -1.01 -2.29 10.66
CA ASN A 38 -0.69 -1.19 11.59
C ASN A 38 -0.65 -1.66 13.05
N VAL A 39 -1.60 -2.50 13.47
CA VAL A 39 -1.60 -3.07 14.84
C VAL A 39 -0.36 -3.93 15.06
N LYS A 40 -0.07 -4.84 14.14
CA LYS A 40 1.12 -5.71 14.22
C LYS A 40 2.43 -4.90 14.20
N LEU A 41 2.50 -3.83 13.41
CA LEU A 41 3.64 -2.92 13.37
C LEU A 41 3.90 -2.28 14.73
N ARG A 42 2.85 -1.79 15.40
CA ARG A 42 2.96 -1.21 16.76
C ARG A 42 3.45 -2.24 17.78
N GLU A 43 2.93 -3.48 17.71
CA GLU A 43 3.35 -4.58 18.59
C GLU A 43 4.82 -4.99 18.35
N LEU A 44 5.22 -5.18 17.08
CA LEU A 44 6.59 -5.53 16.71
C LEU A 44 7.56 -4.41 17.06
N HIS A 45 7.18 -3.16 16.85
CA HIS A 45 7.99 -2.02 17.24
C HIS A 45 8.18 -1.95 18.76
N ALA A 46 7.12 -2.18 19.54
CA ALA A 46 7.22 -2.27 21.01
C ALA A 46 8.14 -3.42 21.44
N ALA A 47 8.09 -4.56 20.76
CA ALA A 47 8.99 -5.69 21.00
C ALA A 47 10.44 -5.36 20.64
N TYR A 48 10.69 -4.70 19.51
CA TYR A 48 12.00 -4.20 19.09
C TYR A 48 12.59 -3.25 20.14
N LYS A 49 11.80 -2.29 20.65
CA LYS A 49 12.23 -1.34 21.68
C LYS A 49 12.58 -2.03 22.99
N LYS A 50 11.83 -3.07 23.39
CA LYS A 50 12.13 -3.90 24.56
C LYS A 50 13.38 -4.76 24.38
N ALA A 51 13.66 -5.20 23.16
CA ALA A 51 14.84 -5.99 22.82
C ALA A 51 16.11 -5.14 22.65
N ALA A 52 15.98 -3.82 22.51
CA ALA A 52 17.12 -2.92 22.45
C ALA A 52 17.98 -3.07 23.72
N PRO A 53 19.31 -3.21 23.59
CA PRO A 53 20.19 -3.23 24.74
C PRO A 53 20.02 -1.89 25.44
N GLY A 54 19.30 -1.91 26.55
CA GLY A 54 19.05 -0.70 27.31
C GLY A 54 20.38 -0.07 27.68
N ALA A 55 20.41 1.26 27.65
CA ALA A 55 21.26 2.06 28.53
C ALA A 55 20.87 1.77 29.99
N VAL A 56 20.99 0.51 30.42
CA VAL A 56 20.83 0.06 31.80
C VAL A 56 22.03 0.65 32.52
N ARG A 57 21.79 1.85 33.04
CA ARG A 57 22.67 2.60 33.92
C ARG A 57 22.69 1.86 35.26
N GLY A 58 23.41 0.75 35.28
CA GLY A 58 23.53 -0.11 36.45
C GLY A 58 23.86 -1.55 36.06
N VAL A 59 25.03 -1.99 36.51
CA VAL A 59 25.48 -3.39 36.69
C VAL A 59 25.55 -4.31 35.47
N ALA A 60 26.77 -4.45 34.96
CA ALA A 60 27.41 -5.70 34.55
C ALA A 60 26.51 -6.77 33.88
N ALA A 61 25.88 -6.44 32.76
CA ALA A 61 25.44 -7.47 31.82
C ALA A 61 26.69 -8.18 31.27
N THR A 62 26.75 -9.49 31.41
CA THR A 62 27.88 -10.29 30.90
C THR A 62 27.90 -10.25 29.37
N ALA A 63 29.07 -10.31 28.72
CA ALA A 63 29.21 -10.20 27.26
C ALA A 63 28.35 -11.21 26.46
N SER A 64 27.96 -12.33 27.08
CA SER A 64 27.03 -13.32 26.54
C SER A 64 25.56 -12.86 26.56
N GLN A 65 25.16 -12.03 27.51
CA GLN A 65 23.83 -11.42 27.57
C GLN A 65 23.68 -10.31 26.51
N THR A 66 24.72 -9.52 26.28
CA THR A 66 24.75 -8.48 25.24
C THR A 66 24.59 -9.09 23.84
N LYS A 67 25.37 -10.14 23.52
CA LYS A 67 25.26 -10.85 22.23
C LYS A 67 23.87 -11.48 21.99
N LYS A 68 23.25 -12.01 23.05
CA LYS A 68 21.90 -12.59 22.95
C LYS A 68 20.84 -11.50 22.70
N GLN A 69 20.97 -10.34 23.33
CA GLN A 69 20.08 -9.20 23.14
C GLN A 69 20.24 -8.57 21.75
N GLU A 70 21.46 -8.38 21.28
CA GLU A 70 21.76 -7.90 19.92
C GLU A 70 21.14 -8.82 18.84
N LYS A 71 21.28 -10.14 19.00
CA LYS A 71 20.66 -11.11 18.09
C LYS A 71 19.13 -11.06 18.12
N ALA A 72 18.53 -10.92 19.31
CA ALA A 72 17.09 -10.80 19.43
C ALA A 72 16.59 -9.49 18.80
N GLN A 73 17.31 -8.38 19.00
CA GLN A 73 16.98 -7.09 18.40
C GLN A 73 17.11 -7.14 16.87
N SER A 74 18.16 -7.76 16.33
CA SER A 74 18.34 -7.88 14.88
C SER A 74 17.26 -8.74 14.23
N GLN A 75 16.84 -9.82 14.89
CA GLN A 75 15.70 -10.64 14.46
C GLN A 75 14.40 -9.83 14.44
N LYS A 76 14.12 -9.05 15.49
CA LYS A 76 12.94 -8.17 15.54
C LYS A 76 13.00 -7.05 14.52
N LEU A 77 14.17 -6.52 14.23
CA LEU A 77 14.33 -5.54 13.15
C LEU A 77 14.04 -6.17 11.78
N GLN A 78 14.46 -7.42 11.55
CA GLN A 78 14.15 -8.11 10.30
C GLN A 78 12.65 -8.39 10.15
N GLU A 79 12.01 -8.93 11.20
CA GLU A 79 10.54 -9.10 11.22
C GLU A 79 9.79 -7.79 10.94
N LEU A 80 10.29 -6.67 11.49
CA LEU A 80 9.73 -5.35 11.26
C LEU A 80 9.89 -4.92 9.80
N LYS A 81 11.06 -5.12 9.19
CA LYS A 81 11.30 -4.83 7.77
C LYS A 81 10.36 -5.62 6.86
N ASP A 82 10.23 -6.91 7.11
CA ASP A 82 9.39 -7.79 6.30
C ASP A 82 7.92 -7.37 6.38
N LEU A 83 7.43 -7.02 7.58
CA LEU A 83 6.06 -6.53 7.75
C LEU A 83 5.85 -5.16 7.09
N VAL A 84 6.81 -4.24 7.23
CA VAL A 84 6.72 -2.91 6.61
C VAL A 84 6.67 -3.04 5.09
N GLN A 85 7.49 -3.91 4.49
CA GLN A 85 7.47 -4.16 3.05
C GLN A 85 6.11 -4.72 2.59
N ALA A 86 5.61 -5.76 3.26
CA ALA A 86 4.32 -6.36 2.92
C ALA A 86 3.16 -5.36 3.06
N ARG A 87 3.25 -4.45 4.03
CA ARG A 87 2.28 -3.37 4.21
C ARG A 87 2.41 -2.31 3.13
N ARG A 88 3.63 -1.91 2.76
CA ARG A 88 3.92 -0.91 1.72
C ARG A 88 3.20 -1.27 0.43
N GLU A 89 3.33 -2.51 -0.03
CA GLU A 89 2.68 -3.01 -1.25
C GLU A 89 1.15 -2.90 -1.19
N LYS A 90 0.54 -3.29 -0.05
CA LYS A 90 -0.92 -3.19 0.14
C LYS A 90 -1.41 -1.75 0.18
N LEU A 91 -0.68 -0.86 0.87
CA LEU A 91 -1.07 0.55 0.97
C LEU A 91 -0.87 1.27 -0.36
N GLU A 92 0.19 0.95 -1.11
CA GLU A 92 0.43 1.47 -2.45
C GLU A 92 -0.71 1.10 -3.41
N HIS A 93 -1.12 -0.18 -3.41
CA HIS A 93 -2.32 -0.62 -4.14
C HIS A 93 -3.59 0.11 -3.68
N LEU A 94 -3.77 0.27 -2.37
CA LEU A 94 -4.94 0.95 -1.81
C LEU A 94 -4.97 2.45 -2.18
N ILE A 95 -3.82 3.10 -2.34
CA ILE A 95 -3.74 4.49 -2.82
C ILE A 95 -4.28 4.60 -4.24
N GLN A 96 -3.91 3.66 -5.12
CA GLN A 96 -4.30 3.67 -6.53
C GLN A 96 -5.80 3.37 -6.70
N GLU A 97 -6.29 2.31 -6.05
CA GLU A 97 -7.67 1.85 -6.25
C GLU A 97 -8.68 2.59 -5.36
N HIS A 98 -8.27 2.93 -4.13
CA HIS A 98 -9.17 3.40 -3.07
C HIS A 98 -8.53 4.49 -2.19
N PRO A 99 -8.19 5.66 -2.76
CA PRO A 99 -7.40 6.70 -2.09
C PRO A 99 -8.00 7.17 -0.75
N GLN A 100 -9.33 7.23 -0.63
CA GLN A 100 -10.00 7.54 0.64
C GLN A 100 -9.67 6.50 1.73
N ALA A 101 -9.71 5.22 1.39
CA ALA A 101 -9.41 4.14 2.35
C ALA A 101 -7.93 4.14 2.74
N ALA A 102 -7.03 4.47 1.82
CA ALA A 102 -5.61 4.64 2.09
C ALA A 102 -5.34 5.80 3.07
N LEU A 103 -5.97 6.96 2.85
CA LEU A 103 -5.87 8.12 3.76
C LEU A 103 -6.33 7.77 5.19
N GLU A 104 -7.41 7.00 5.32
CA GLU A 104 -7.93 6.57 6.63
C GLU A 104 -7.08 5.49 7.31
N ALA A 105 -6.29 4.73 6.55
CA ALA A 105 -5.41 3.68 7.07
C ALA A 105 -3.95 4.13 7.26
N ALA A 106 -3.59 5.31 6.77
CA ALA A 106 -2.24 5.86 6.87
C ALA A 106 -1.83 6.11 8.33
N LEU A 107 -0.56 5.87 8.63
CA LEU A 107 0.08 6.23 9.87
C LEU A 107 0.23 7.74 9.97
N SER A 108 -0.05 8.31 11.14
CA SER A 108 0.24 9.71 11.38
C SER A 108 1.74 9.99 11.30
N SER A 109 2.11 11.24 11.02
CA SER A 109 3.52 11.67 10.98
C SER A 109 4.25 11.35 12.29
N ASN A 110 3.57 11.47 13.43
CA ASN A 110 4.15 11.15 14.74
C ASN A 110 4.48 9.65 14.85
N GLU A 111 3.54 8.79 14.47
CA GLU A 111 3.74 7.33 14.51
C GLU A 111 4.93 6.91 13.64
N LYS A 112 5.05 7.47 12.42
CA LYS A 112 6.20 7.20 11.54
C LYS A 112 7.52 7.48 12.24
N THR A 113 7.64 8.62 12.92
CA THR A 113 8.89 9.03 13.60
C THR A 113 9.27 8.14 14.77
N GLU A 114 8.32 7.40 15.33
CA GLU A 114 8.60 6.46 16.41
C GLU A 114 9.33 5.21 15.90
N PHE A 115 9.13 4.80 14.64
CA PHE A 115 9.76 3.60 14.09
C PHE A 115 11.28 3.77 13.91
N PRO A 116 12.05 2.66 13.89
CA PRO A 116 13.49 2.71 13.64
C PRO A 116 13.81 3.33 12.27
N VAL A 117 14.88 4.13 12.19
CA VAL A 117 15.30 4.85 10.96
C VAL A 117 15.44 3.89 9.77
N GLN A 118 15.81 2.64 10.02
CA GLN A 118 16.01 1.60 9.01
C GLN A 118 14.72 1.19 8.27
N VAL A 119 13.53 1.54 8.78
CA VAL A 119 12.24 1.21 8.14
C VAL A 119 11.41 2.45 7.80
N GLN A 120 11.80 3.65 8.27
CA GLN A 120 11.03 4.87 8.04
C GLN A 120 10.91 5.25 6.56
N SER A 121 11.90 4.90 5.73
CA SER A 121 11.87 5.16 4.28
C SER A 121 10.80 4.35 3.54
N GLU A 122 10.46 3.18 4.07
CA GLU A 122 9.46 2.28 3.47
C GLU A 122 8.02 2.60 3.92
N LEU A 123 7.87 3.47 4.92
CA LEU A 123 6.58 3.96 5.39
C LEU A 123 6.16 5.20 4.61
N GLU A 124 4.85 5.37 4.45
CA GLU A 124 4.23 6.52 3.83
C GLU A 124 4.62 7.84 4.51
N THR A 125 4.47 8.96 3.80
CA THR A 125 4.78 10.29 4.32
C THR A 125 3.62 11.22 4.08
N HIS A 126 3.23 11.99 5.10
CA HIS A 126 2.33 13.12 4.89
C HIS A 126 3.08 14.24 4.20
N VAL A 127 2.57 14.70 3.06
CA VAL A 127 3.27 15.64 2.19
C VAL A 127 2.45 16.89 1.93
N ASP A 128 3.17 17.95 1.65
CA ASP A 128 2.66 19.24 1.20
C ASP A 128 3.63 19.77 0.14
N LYS A 129 3.36 19.42 -1.13
CA LYS A 129 4.25 19.70 -2.26
C LYS A 129 3.65 20.79 -3.13
N THR A 130 4.49 21.67 -3.67
CA THR A 130 4.10 22.63 -4.71
C THR A 130 4.85 22.30 -5.99
N GLY A 131 4.12 22.16 -7.10
CA GLY A 131 4.69 21.70 -8.36
C GLY A 131 3.85 22.06 -9.58
N SER A 132 4.28 21.57 -10.74
CA SER A 132 3.52 21.68 -11.99
C SER A 132 2.60 20.47 -12.14
N LEU A 133 1.32 20.71 -12.40
CA LEU A 133 0.36 19.66 -12.70
C LEU A 133 0.54 19.17 -14.14
N GLU A 134 0.45 17.87 -14.34
CA GLU A 134 0.36 17.21 -15.64
C GLU A 134 -0.94 16.41 -15.67
N VAL A 135 -1.76 16.66 -16.69
CA VAL A 135 -3.01 15.94 -16.95
C VAL A 135 -2.88 15.22 -18.28
N PHE A 136 -3.11 13.92 -18.26
CA PHE A 136 -3.11 13.05 -19.44
C PHE A 136 -4.48 12.39 -19.58
N ILE A 137 -5.04 12.38 -20.79
CA ILE A 137 -6.31 11.70 -21.07
C ILE A 137 -5.99 10.42 -21.84
N ALA A 138 -6.41 9.29 -21.28
CA ALA A 138 -6.35 7.99 -21.93
C ALA A 138 -7.72 7.67 -22.53
N ASP A 139 -7.76 7.48 -23.85
CA ASP A 139 -8.98 7.09 -24.57
C ASP A 139 -8.95 5.60 -24.91
N ASP A 140 -9.96 4.88 -24.44
CA ASP A 140 -10.30 3.53 -24.89
C ASP A 140 -11.41 3.63 -25.94
N PHE A 141 -10.99 3.61 -27.20
CA PHE A 141 -11.90 3.69 -28.35
C PHE A 141 -12.77 2.44 -28.54
N GLU A 142 -12.34 1.28 -28.04
CA GLU A 142 -13.11 0.03 -28.17
C GLU A 142 -14.31 0.03 -27.21
N HIS A 143 -14.11 0.56 -26.00
CA HIS A 143 -15.15 0.64 -24.97
C HIS A 143 -15.82 2.02 -24.89
N ASN A 144 -15.38 2.99 -25.70
CA ASN A 144 -15.84 4.38 -25.70
C ASN A 144 -15.74 5.02 -24.30
N GLN A 145 -14.58 4.85 -23.67
CA GLN A 145 -14.27 5.37 -22.33
C GLN A 145 -13.07 6.31 -22.43
N SER A 146 -13.06 7.35 -21.59
CA SER A 146 -11.93 8.26 -21.44
C SER A 146 -11.63 8.40 -19.95
N GLU A 147 -10.36 8.30 -19.57
CA GLU A 147 -9.90 8.44 -18.19
C GLU A 147 -8.85 9.54 -18.09
N ALA A 148 -8.95 10.38 -17.04
CA ALA A 148 -7.98 11.42 -16.77
C ALA A 148 -6.97 10.95 -15.72
N HIS A 149 -5.69 11.05 -16.06
CA HIS A 149 -4.58 10.78 -15.15
C HIS A 149 -3.91 12.08 -14.76
N PHE A 150 -3.69 12.25 -13.46
CA PHE A 150 -3.09 13.44 -12.90
C PHE A 150 -1.75 13.11 -12.27
N SER A 151 -0.73 13.90 -12.57
CA SER A 151 0.56 13.83 -11.90
C SER A 151 1.03 15.22 -11.49
N VAL A 152 1.87 15.32 -10.47
CA VAL A 152 2.55 16.57 -10.10
C VAL A 152 4.06 16.38 -10.21
N VAL A 153 4.74 17.32 -10.85
CA VAL A 153 6.20 17.41 -10.86
C VAL A 153 6.65 18.40 -9.80
N ALA A 154 7.29 17.88 -8.74
CA ALA A 154 7.83 18.64 -7.61
C ALA A 154 9.20 18.06 -7.22
N ASP A 155 10.15 18.92 -6.83
CA ASP A 155 11.50 18.49 -6.42
C ASP A 155 12.20 17.58 -7.46
N GLN A 156 12.00 17.87 -8.75
CA GLN A 156 12.52 17.09 -9.89
C GLN A 156 12.02 15.63 -9.94
N LYS A 157 10.93 15.32 -9.23
CA LYS A 157 10.27 14.03 -9.24
C LYS A 157 8.83 14.18 -9.69
N ARG A 158 8.32 13.18 -10.41
CA ARG A 158 6.92 13.07 -10.80
C ARG A 158 6.21 12.17 -9.80
N PHE A 159 5.01 12.57 -9.39
CA PHE A 159 4.15 11.81 -8.50
C PHE A 159 2.75 11.69 -9.11
N ASP A 160 2.17 10.51 -9.09
CA ASP A 160 0.80 10.29 -9.57
C ASP A 160 -0.20 10.61 -8.45
N LEU A 161 -1.24 11.36 -8.80
CA LEU A 161 -2.25 11.84 -7.88
C LEU A 161 -3.50 10.97 -7.97
N HIS A 162 -3.96 10.49 -6.82
CA HIS A 162 -5.17 9.68 -6.68
C HIS A 162 -6.14 10.41 -5.76
N PHE A 163 -7.27 10.87 -6.30
CA PHE A 163 -8.21 11.72 -5.57
C PHE A 163 -9.26 10.91 -4.83
N ALA A 164 -9.38 11.14 -3.52
CA ALA A 164 -10.45 10.58 -2.70
C ALA A 164 -11.83 11.24 -2.93
N GLY A 165 -11.84 12.36 -3.68
CA GLY A 165 -13.00 13.18 -3.97
C GLY A 165 -13.12 13.49 -5.45
N GLN A 166 -13.75 14.62 -5.74
CA GLN A 166 -13.89 15.09 -7.11
C GLN A 166 -12.51 15.50 -7.65
N GLU A 167 -12.18 15.01 -8.84
CA GLU A 167 -10.99 15.44 -9.56
C GLU A 167 -11.07 16.93 -9.89
N PRO A 168 -9.95 17.66 -9.75
CA PRO A 168 -9.95 19.08 -10.03
C PRO A 168 -10.15 19.32 -11.53
N ASN A 169 -10.98 20.30 -11.88
CA ASN A 169 -11.02 20.83 -13.24
C ASN A 169 -9.79 21.73 -13.45
N ALA A 170 -8.65 21.11 -13.72
CA ALA A 170 -7.36 21.77 -13.87
C ALA A 170 -6.71 21.39 -15.21
N ILE A 171 -5.90 22.30 -15.73
CA ILE A 171 -5.15 22.12 -16.98
C ILE A 171 -3.69 21.77 -16.69
N SER A 172 -3.08 21.00 -17.59
CA SER A 172 -1.65 20.75 -17.57
C SER A 172 -0.85 22.06 -17.57
N GLY A 173 0.27 22.06 -16.85
CA GLY A 173 1.14 23.23 -16.64
C GLY A 173 0.68 24.16 -15.50
N ALA A 174 -0.50 23.94 -14.92
CA ALA A 174 -0.94 24.72 -13.76
C ALA A 174 -0.01 24.49 -12.56
N ARG A 175 0.35 25.56 -11.85
CA ARG A 175 1.09 25.46 -10.59
C ARG A 175 0.11 25.13 -9.46
N VAL A 176 0.29 23.98 -8.83
CA VAL A 176 -0.61 23.46 -7.80
C VAL A 176 0.13 23.17 -6.51
N ARG A 177 -0.61 23.20 -5.39
CA ARG A 177 -0.16 22.72 -4.09
C ARG A 177 -0.97 21.49 -3.73
N VAL A 178 -0.29 20.36 -3.54
CA VAL A 178 -0.88 19.06 -3.25
C VAL A 178 -0.56 18.69 -1.80
N LYS A 179 -1.60 18.40 -1.03
CA LYS A 179 -1.49 17.82 0.31
C LYS A 179 -2.02 16.41 0.28
N GLY A 180 -1.38 15.49 0.99
CA GLY A 180 -1.82 14.09 0.97
C GLY A 180 -0.85 13.14 1.64
N VAL A 181 -1.01 11.86 1.32
CA VAL A 181 -0.14 10.78 1.78
C VAL A 181 0.63 10.22 0.57
N GLU A 182 1.95 10.32 0.61
CA GLU A 182 2.89 9.84 -0.42
C GLU A 182 3.41 8.44 -0.07
N LEU A 183 3.36 7.52 -1.02
CA LEU A 183 4.05 6.24 -0.97
C LEU A 183 4.32 5.71 -2.40
N GLY A 184 5.54 5.25 -2.67
CA GLY A 184 5.86 4.59 -3.94
C GLY A 184 5.76 5.47 -5.20
N GLY A 185 5.77 6.80 -5.07
CA GLY A 185 5.54 7.71 -6.19
C GLY A 185 4.06 8.05 -6.42
N HIS A 186 3.16 7.51 -5.59
CA HIS A 186 1.74 7.85 -5.59
C HIS A 186 1.40 8.76 -4.41
N ILE A 187 0.46 9.68 -4.62
CA ILE A 187 -0.08 10.55 -3.57
C ILE A 187 -1.60 10.38 -3.53
N ALA A 188 -2.12 9.88 -2.41
CA ALA A 188 -3.54 9.97 -2.13
C ALA A 188 -3.88 11.41 -1.70
N VAL A 189 -4.77 12.06 -2.43
CA VAL A 189 -5.21 13.44 -2.20
C VAL A 189 -6.59 13.40 -1.52
N PRO A 190 -6.75 14.07 -0.35
CA PRO A 190 -8.02 14.14 0.33
C PRO A 190 -9.05 14.96 -0.45
N LYS A 191 -10.31 14.86 -0.04
CA LYS A 191 -11.43 15.65 -0.58
C LYS A 191 -11.26 17.14 -0.33
#